data_AF-A0A0D0C4W7-F1
#
_entry.id   AF-A0A0D0C4W7-F1
#
_cell.length_a   1.000
_cell.length_b   1.000
_cell.length_c   1.000
_cell.angle_alpha   90.00
_cell.angle_beta   90.00
_cell.angle_gamma   90.00
#
_symmetry.space_group_name_H-M   'P 1'
#
loop_
_entity.id
_entity.type
_entity.pdbx_description
1 polymer ?
#
loop_
_entity_poly.entity_id
_entity_poly.type
_entity_poly.pdbx_seq_one_letter_code
_entity_poly.pdbx_strand_id
1 'polypeptide(L)'
;MLWLMQVQREDFYNNTALVSLDSPNVQYTFPSTNKIHEDFAYYLESVLSGCVGFIRLHGTMFAVEGWSDHTGEGTDRWYHFEASVLRDRSVIVCTCPNSEYQCIHKRFFALYGVHHFPTTESDSTGLSERVIMFRKEITDIGGALAVHHFSVAKSNDELGLAHRAMVRYKGSDAGDGVWKCFKDGAACAHISAARNSMRGVFTNGKSDEETENRQPSQNIDICGCADYYPYALQANLNLFLSQSEKL
;
A
#
# COMPACT_ATOMS: atom_id res chain seq x y z
N MET A 1 25.40 8.50 -22.31
CA MET A 1 25.35 9.95 -22.06
C MET A 1 24.12 10.20 -21.21
N LEU A 2 24.25 9.98 -19.90
CA LEU A 2 23.17 10.18 -18.92
C LEU A 2 23.15 11.67 -18.53
N TRP A 3 22.04 12.35 -18.79
CA TRP A 3 21.80 13.69 -18.27
C TRP A 3 21.13 13.56 -16.90
N LEU A 4 21.90 13.81 -15.84
CA LEU A 4 21.39 14.16 -14.51
C LEU A 4 20.74 15.55 -14.64
N MET A 5 19.40 15.62 -14.61
CA MET A 5 18.70 16.90 -14.55
C MET A 5 18.70 17.41 -13.11
N GLN A 6 19.34 18.55 -12.93
CA GLN A 6 19.38 19.32 -11.70
C GLN A 6 18.04 20.08 -11.59
N VAL A 7 17.04 19.45 -10.96
CA VAL A 7 15.74 20.08 -10.65
C VAL A 7 15.99 21.34 -9.83
N GLN A 8 15.46 22.49 -10.29
CA GLN A 8 15.63 23.75 -9.57
C GLN A 8 14.97 23.69 -8.20
N ARG A 9 15.78 24.01 -7.19
CA ARG A 9 15.61 23.70 -5.77
C ARG A 9 14.78 24.75 -5.02
N GLU A 10 14.31 25.82 -5.67
CA GLU A 10 13.88 27.04 -4.98
C GLU A 10 12.37 27.11 -4.64
N ASP A 11 11.48 26.44 -5.37
CA ASP A 11 10.03 26.54 -5.10
C ASP A 11 9.52 25.66 -3.94
N PHE A 12 10.35 24.74 -3.42
CA PHE A 12 9.98 23.85 -2.32
C PHE A 12 10.10 24.49 -0.92
N TYR A 13 10.77 25.64 -0.78
CA TYR A 13 11.09 26.21 0.54
C TYR A 13 9.92 26.95 1.20
N ASN A 14 8.87 27.34 0.46
CA ASN A 14 7.88 28.30 0.98
C ASN A 14 6.54 27.69 1.45
N ASN A 15 6.33 26.37 1.35
CA ASN A 15 5.07 25.73 1.74
C ASN A 15 5.13 24.86 3.01
N THR A 16 6.14 25.09 3.86
CA THR A 16 6.18 24.50 5.20
C THR A 16 5.24 25.29 6.12
N ALA A 17 3.93 25.09 5.98
CA ALA A 17 2.98 25.53 6.99
C ALA A 17 3.34 24.84 8.31
N LEU A 18 3.90 25.62 9.23
CA LEU A 18 4.24 25.22 10.60
C LEU A 18 2.98 24.66 11.28
N VAL A 19 2.90 23.33 11.39
CA VAL A 19 2.00 22.69 12.34
C VAL A 19 2.65 22.87 13.71
N SER A 20 2.18 23.86 14.47
CA SER A 20 2.61 24.10 15.84
C SER A 20 2.19 22.92 16.71
N LEU A 21 3.17 22.20 17.26
CA LEU A 21 3.00 21.13 18.23
C LEU A 21 3.65 21.57 19.54
N ASP A 22 2.84 22.15 20.43
CA ASP A 22 3.26 22.52 21.78
C ASP A 22 3.45 21.26 22.64
N SER A 23 4.70 20.81 22.79
CA SER A 23 5.06 19.84 23.85
C SER A 23 6.48 20.09 24.36
N PRO A 24 6.69 20.48 25.64
CA PRO A 24 7.89 21.20 26.05
C PRO A 24 9.08 20.34 26.54
N ASN A 25 9.26 19.06 26.18
CA ASN A 25 10.38 18.30 26.77
C ASN A 25 11.01 17.16 25.97
N VAL A 26 10.96 17.19 24.63
CA VAL A 26 11.79 16.26 23.82
C VAL A 26 12.72 17.06 22.92
N GLN A 27 14.03 16.99 23.21
CA GLN A 27 15.06 17.49 22.29
C GLN A 27 15.13 16.53 21.10
N TYR A 28 14.35 16.80 20.06
CA TYR A 28 14.50 16.15 18.77
C TYR A 28 15.62 16.86 17.99
N THR A 29 16.72 16.16 17.74
CA THR A 29 17.63 16.53 16.66
C THR A 29 16.90 16.28 15.35
N PHE A 30 16.29 17.31 14.78
CA PHE A 30 15.72 17.23 13.45
C PHE A 30 16.86 16.96 12.46
N PRO A 31 16.72 15.96 11.57
CA PRO A 31 17.64 15.79 10.46
C PRO A 31 17.73 17.10 9.68
N SER A 32 18.91 17.40 9.11
CA SER A 32 19.08 18.53 8.19
C SER A 32 17.93 18.52 7.18
N THR A 33 17.23 19.66 7.07
CA THR A 33 16.03 19.82 6.22
C THR A 33 16.28 19.30 4.81
N ASN A 34 17.48 19.52 4.26
CA ASN A 34 17.87 19.07 2.91
C ASN A 34 17.77 17.55 2.72
N LYS A 35 18.16 16.75 3.71
CA LYS A 35 18.11 15.28 3.59
C LYS A 35 16.67 14.77 3.50
N ILE A 36 15.76 15.34 4.30
CA ILE A 36 14.33 14.99 4.32
C ILE A 36 13.66 15.30 2.97
N HIS A 37 14.13 16.32 2.25
CA HIS A 37 13.64 16.64 0.91
C HIS A 37 14.15 15.66 -0.14
N GLU A 38 15.45 15.32 -0.12
CA GLU A 38 16.04 14.37 -1.06
C GLU A 38 15.46 12.96 -0.90
N ASP A 39 15.31 12.47 0.33
CA ASP A 39 14.73 11.15 0.62
C ASP A 39 13.28 11.04 0.10
N PHE A 40 12.51 12.14 0.17
CA PHE A 40 11.15 12.19 -0.34
C PHE A 40 11.08 12.18 -1.87
N ALA A 41 12.01 12.88 -2.55
CA ALA A 41 12.07 12.88 -4.01
C ALA A 41 12.33 11.46 -4.56
N TYR A 42 13.28 10.73 -3.98
CA TYR A 42 13.55 9.34 -4.37
C TYR A 42 12.36 8.41 -4.13
N TYR A 43 11.69 8.56 -2.99
CA TYR A 43 10.48 7.80 -2.70
C TYR A 43 9.36 8.11 -3.70
N LEU A 44 9.13 9.39 -3.99
CA LEU A 44 8.13 9.82 -4.96
C LEU A 44 8.39 9.18 -6.32
N GLU A 45 9.60 9.35 -6.87
CA GLU A 45 9.98 8.74 -8.15
C GLU A 45 9.82 7.23 -8.14
N SER A 46 10.19 6.58 -7.03
CA SER A 46 10.07 5.13 -6.88
C SER A 46 8.61 4.65 -6.85
N VAL A 47 7.70 5.39 -6.23
CA VAL A 47 6.25 5.08 -6.26
C VAL A 47 5.68 5.33 -7.64
N LEU A 48 6.01 6.46 -8.28
CA LEU A 48 5.49 6.82 -9.60
C LEU A 48 5.99 5.88 -10.71
N SER A 49 7.21 5.36 -10.58
CA SER A 49 7.80 4.36 -11.49
C SER A 49 7.36 2.91 -11.21
N GLY A 50 6.67 2.67 -10.09
CA GLY A 50 6.24 1.34 -9.65
C GLY A 50 7.32 0.49 -9.00
N CYS A 51 8.51 1.03 -8.75
CA CYS A 51 9.57 0.37 -7.99
C CYS A 51 9.21 0.19 -6.51
N VAL A 52 8.34 1.04 -5.96
CA VAL A 52 7.78 0.94 -4.61
C VAL A 52 6.27 0.83 -4.69
N GLY A 53 5.71 -0.17 -4.01
CA GLY A 53 4.28 -0.43 -4.01
C GLY A 53 3.46 0.61 -3.25
N PHE A 54 2.44 1.16 -3.92
CA PHE A 54 1.34 1.91 -3.29
C PHE A 54 0.02 1.45 -3.90
N ILE A 55 -0.52 0.36 -3.36
CA ILE A 55 -1.59 -0.43 -3.97
C ILE A 55 -2.86 -0.23 -3.15
N ARG A 56 -3.81 0.58 -3.63
CA ARG A 56 -5.20 0.57 -3.16
C ARG A 56 -5.75 -0.88 -3.08
N LEU A 57 -6.41 -1.24 -1.99
CA LEU A 57 -6.95 -2.57 -1.74
C LEU A 57 -8.46 -2.61 -1.96
N HIS A 58 -9.15 -1.67 -1.32
CA HIS A 58 -10.60 -1.51 -1.38
C HIS A 58 -10.95 -0.14 -0.82
N GLY A 59 -11.89 0.58 -1.44
CA GLY A 59 -12.37 1.87 -0.94
C GLY A 59 -11.22 2.85 -0.68
N THR A 60 -11.08 3.29 0.57
CA THR A 60 -10.05 4.22 1.05
C THR A 60 -8.81 3.54 1.61
N MET A 61 -8.70 2.21 1.51
CA MET A 61 -7.63 1.41 2.08
C MET A 61 -6.58 1.04 1.02
N PHE A 62 -5.32 1.06 1.41
CA PHE A 62 -4.15 0.80 0.58
C PHE A 62 -3.17 -0.11 1.33
N ALA A 63 -2.41 -0.90 0.57
CA ALA A 63 -1.17 -1.56 0.97
C ALA A 63 -0.01 -0.72 0.47
N VAL A 64 0.86 -0.30 1.38
CA VAL A 64 2.03 0.52 1.07
C VAL A 64 3.30 -0.23 1.46
N GLU A 65 4.24 -0.25 0.54
CA GLU A 65 5.55 -0.86 0.76
C GLU A 65 6.41 0.06 1.63
N GLY A 66 7.17 -0.52 2.55
CA GLY A 66 8.09 0.24 3.41
C GLY A 66 9.22 0.87 2.60
N TRP A 67 9.78 1.94 3.14
CA TRP A 67 10.91 2.67 2.54
C TRP A 67 12.10 2.66 3.47
N SER A 68 13.29 2.43 2.91
CA SER A 68 14.57 2.51 3.60
C SER A 68 15.30 3.78 3.17
N ASP A 69 15.41 4.74 4.08
CA ASP A 69 16.20 5.97 3.89
C ASP A 69 17.72 5.71 3.80
N HIS A 70 18.17 4.52 4.23
CA HIS A 70 19.56 4.13 4.16
C HIS A 70 19.94 3.63 2.75
N THR A 71 19.03 2.92 2.09
CA THR A 71 19.27 2.32 0.76
C THR A 71 18.61 3.12 -0.36
N GLY A 72 17.64 3.98 -0.06
CA GLY A 72 16.84 4.66 -1.07
C GLY A 72 15.95 3.69 -1.85
N GLU A 73 15.50 2.60 -1.21
CA GLU A 73 14.76 1.52 -1.86
C GLU A 73 13.53 1.10 -1.06
N GLY A 74 12.60 0.45 -1.77
CA GLY A 74 11.49 -0.31 -1.17
C GLY A 74 12.00 -1.44 -0.29
N THR A 75 11.23 -1.78 0.75
CA THR A 75 11.55 -2.88 1.68
C THR A 75 10.58 -4.04 1.46
N ASP A 76 10.96 -5.24 1.91
CA ASP A 76 10.07 -6.41 1.87
C ASP A 76 8.87 -6.37 2.85
N ARG A 77 8.71 -5.25 3.57
CA ARG A 77 7.64 -5.02 4.55
C ARG A 77 6.53 -4.19 3.96
N TRP A 78 5.31 -4.59 4.27
CA TRP A 78 4.09 -3.92 3.83
C TRP A 78 3.29 -3.43 5.03
N TYR A 79 2.60 -2.32 4.83
CA TYR A 79 1.79 -1.66 5.84
C TYR A 79 0.44 -1.30 5.27
N HIS A 80 -0.55 -1.21 6.16
CA HIS A 80 -1.85 -0.68 5.78
C HIS A 80 -1.81 0.85 5.83
N PHE A 81 -2.53 1.44 4.90
CA PHE A 81 -2.73 2.87 4.81
C PHE A 81 -4.20 3.12 4.51
N GLU A 82 -4.79 4.12 5.15
CA GLU A 82 -6.17 4.51 4.93
C GLU A 82 -6.26 6.02 4.83
N ALA A 83 -6.94 6.50 3.81
CA ALA A 83 -7.20 7.92 3.63
C ALA A 83 -8.68 8.15 3.31
N SER A 84 -9.41 8.65 4.29
CA SER A 84 -10.84 8.97 4.18
C SER A 84 -11.08 10.46 4.32
N VAL A 85 -12.19 10.95 3.76
CA VAL A 85 -12.66 12.32 3.96
C VAL A 85 -13.88 12.24 4.87
N LEU A 86 -13.76 12.78 6.08
CA LEU A 86 -14.84 12.83 7.07
C LEU A 86 -15.15 14.28 7.39
N ARG A 87 -16.34 14.76 6.98
CA ARG A 87 -16.86 16.11 7.30
C ARG A 87 -15.82 17.21 7.01
N ASP A 88 -15.36 17.25 5.76
CA ASP A 88 -14.38 18.21 5.25
C ASP A 88 -12.96 18.09 5.85
N ARG A 89 -12.68 17.02 6.59
CA ARG A 89 -11.34 16.71 7.10
C ARG A 89 -10.81 15.42 6.50
N SER A 90 -9.59 15.48 5.97
CA SER A 90 -8.87 14.27 5.57
C SER A 90 -8.35 13.56 6.81
N VAL A 91 -8.77 12.31 6.98
CA VAL A 91 -8.27 11.40 8.02
C VAL A 91 -7.34 10.41 7.34
N ILE A 92 -6.04 10.55 7.61
CA ILE A 92 -5.00 9.71 7.04
C ILE A 92 -4.32 8.89 8.13
N VAL A 93 -4.41 7.57 8.02
CA VAL A 93 -3.82 6.59 8.93
C VAL A 93 -2.83 5.72 8.17
N CYS A 94 -1.68 5.46 8.78
CA CYS A 94 -0.69 4.52 8.25
C CYS A 94 -0.25 3.61 9.41
N THR A 95 0.05 2.34 9.13
CA THR A 95 0.51 1.39 10.15
C THR A 95 2.01 1.11 10.08
N CYS A 96 2.78 1.94 9.37
CA CYS A 96 4.23 1.83 9.37
C CYS A 96 4.83 2.29 10.71
N PRO A 97 6.05 1.85 11.10
CA PRO A 97 6.63 2.21 12.39
C PRO A 97 6.77 3.73 12.63
N ASN A 98 6.86 4.50 11.55
CA ASN A 98 6.99 5.95 11.61
C ASN A 98 5.64 6.68 11.56
N SER A 99 4.51 5.98 11.76
CA SER A 99 3.15 6.52 11.53
C SER A 99 2.75 7.66 12.45
N GLU A 100 3.36 7.76 13.63
CA GLU A 100 3.09 8.86 14.58
C GLU A 100 3.61 10.20 14.05
N TYR A 101 4.72 10.14 13.32
CA TYR A 101 5.31 11.26 12.61
C TYR A 101 4.69 11.30 11.21
N GLN A 102 4.79 12.43 10.49
CA GLN A 102 4.31 12.50 9.10
C GLN A 102 5.16 11.57 8.21
N CYS A 103 4.87 10.27 8.22
CA CYS A 103 5.65 9.28 7.49
C CYS A 103 5.60 9.58 6.00
N ILE A 104 6.60 9.06 5.29
CA ILE A 104 6.77 9.32 3.86
C ILE A 104 5.52 8.94 3.04
N HIS A 105 4.79 7.90 3.47
CA HIS A 105 3.50 7.49 2.90
C HIS A 105 2.41 8.55 3.06
N LYS A 106 2.26 9.13 4.26
CA LYS A 106 1.31 10.21 4.54
C LYS A 106 1.64 11.46 3.72
N ARG A 107 2.92 11.82 3.66
CA ARG A 107 3.40 12.98 2.87
C ARG A 107 3.11 12.80 1.38
N PHE A 108 3.40 11.63 0.84
CA PHE A 108 3.09 11.30 -0.55
C PHE A 108 1.59 11.40 -0.83
N PHE A 109 0.75 10.77 0.00
CA PHE A 109 -0.69 10.81 -0.23
C PHE A 109 -1.28 12.22 -0.09
N ALA A 110 -0.79 13.03 0.85
CA ALA A 110 -1.27 14.40 1.03
C ALA A 110 -0.99 15.28 -0.20
N LEU A 111 0.12 15.05 -0.90
CA LEU A 111 0.53 15.84 -2.08
C LEU A 111 -0.04 15.27 -3.39
N TYR A 112 -0.11 13.95 -3.52
CA TYR A 112 -0.36 13.27 -4.80
C TYR A 112 -1.57 12.33 -4.75
N GLY A 113 -1.98 11.88 -3.56
CA GLY A 113 -2.96 10.81 -3.39
C GLY A 113 -4.31 11.11 -4.02
N VAL A 114 -4.84 12.32 -3.85
CA VAL A 114 -6.17 12.71 -4.37
C VAL A 114 -6.23 12.64 -5.90
N HIS A 115 -5.16 13.02 -6.59
CA HIS A 115 -5.11 13.03 -8.05
C HIS A 115 -4.85 11.65 -8.63
N HIS A 116 -4.03 10.83 -7.96
CA HIS A 116 -3.64 9.52 -8.45
C HIS A 116 -4.59 8.40 -8.04
N PHE A 117 -5.38 8.59 -6.98
CA PHE A 117 -6.33 7.61 -6.48
C PHE A 117 -7.70 8.28 -6.27
N PRO A 118 -8.38 8.70 -7.35
CA PRO A 118 -9.70 9.30 -7.23
C PRO A 118 -10.65 8.29 -6.59
N THR A 119 -11.35 8.72 -5.55
CA THR A 119 -12.39 7.91 -4.94
C THR A 119 -13.60 7.93 -5.87
N THR A 120 -14.01 6.78 -6.39
CA THR A 120 -15.28 6.69 -7.13
C THR A 120 -16.40 6.46 -6.13
N GLU A 121 -17.57 7.08 -6.35
CA GLU A 121 -18.71 6.89 -5.43
C GLU A 121 -19.15 5.42 -5.33
N SER A 122 -18.90 4.63 -6.37
CA SER A 122 -19.10 3.17 -6.38
C SER A 122 -18.20 2.39 -5.43
N ASP A 123 -17.09 2.96 -4.95
CA ASP A 123 -16.15 2.27 -4.04
C ASP A 123 -16.63 2.25 -2.58
N SER A 124 -17.73 2.93 -2.27
CA SER A 124 -18.22 3.13 -0.90
C SER A 124 -19.21 2.08 -0.41
N THR A 125 -19.75 1.24 -1.31
CA THR A 125 -20.85 0.30 -1.01
C THR A 125 -20.44 -1.18 -1.06
N GLY A 126 -19.18 -1.48 -1.39
CA GLY A 126 -18.62 -2.83 -1.33
C GLY A 126 -18.40 -3.30 0.10
N LEU A 127 -18.79 -4.54 0.40
CA LEU A 127 -18.37 -5.22 1.63
C LEU A 127 -16.84 -5.34 1.61
N SER A 128 -16.19 -4.93 2.70
CA SER A 128 -14.73 -5.05 2.79
C SER A 128 -14.36 -6.54 2.85
N GLU A 129 -13.61 -6.99 1.87
CA GLU A 129 -13.26 -8.40 1.70
C GLU A 129 -12.36 -8.87 2.85
N ARG A 130 -12.58 -10.09 3.35
CA ARG A 130 -11.79 -10.62 4.47
C ARG A 130 -10.34 -10.87 4.07
N VAL A 131 -10.13 -11.46 2.89
CA VAL A 131 -8.79 -11.73 2.36
C VAL A 131 -8.65 -11.05 1.01
N ILE A 132 -7.64 -10.19 0.89
CA ILE A 132 -7.29 -9.53 -0.38
C ILE A 132 -5.86 -9.93 -0.72
N MET A 133 -5.66 -10.73 -1.77
CA MET A 133 -4.34 -10.98 -2.36
C MET A 133 -4.02 -9.83 -3.31
N PHE A 134 -2.98 -9.05 -3.00
CA PHE A 134 -2.72 -7.80 -3.72
C PHE A 134 -1.39 -7.78 -4.49
N ARG A 135 -0.51 -8.75 -4.25
CA ARG A 135 0.75 -8.89 -4.98
C ARG A 135 1.17 -10.35 -5.02
N LYS A 136 1.57 -10.83 -6.19
CA LYS A 136 2.21 -12.13 -6.43
C LYS A 136 3.49 -11.90 -7.22
N GLU A 137 4.63 -12.27 -6.66
CA GLU A 137 5.94 -12.13 -7.29
C GLU A 137 6.50 -13.51 -7.62
N ILE A 138 6.75 -13.79 -8.90
CA ILE A 138 7.42 -15.02 -9.32
C ILE A 138 8.91 -14.91 -8.96
N THR A 139 9.44 -15.91 -8.24
CA THR A 139 10.81 -15.88 -7.71
C THR A 139 11.77 -16.86 -8.39
N ASP A 140 11.24 -17.79 -9.18
CA ASP A 140 12.01 -18.76 -9.94
C ASP A 140 11.72 -18.67 -11.43
N ILE A 141 12.65 -19.15 -12.25
CA ILE A 141 12.52 -19.15 -13.72
C ILE A 141 11.33 -20.01 -14.17
N GLY A 142 10.99 -21.06 -13.41
CA GLY A 142 9.91 -21.98 -13.74
C GLY A 142 8.52 -21.48 -13.37
N GLY A 143 8.40 -20.35 -12.66
CA GLY A 143 7.11 -19.86 -12.15
C GLY A 143 6.49 -20.73 -11.05
N ALA A 144 7.23 -21.71 -10.52
CA ALA A 144 6.73 -22.65 -9.53
C ALA A 144 6.75 -22.08 -8.11
N LEU A 145 7.59 -21.07 -7.84
CA LEU A 145 7.76 -20.44 -6.54
C LEU A 145 7.41 -18.97 -6.63
N ALA A 146 6.51 -18.52 -5.76
CA ALA A 146 6.12 -17.13 -5.68
C ALA A 146 6.11 -16.62 -4.24
N VAL A 147 6.19 -15.28 -4.12
CA VAL A 147 5.87 -14.55 -2.90
C VAL A 147 4.50 -13.93 -3.07
N HIS A 148 3.56 -14.32 -2.21
CA HIS A 148 2.21 -13.80 -2.18
C HIS A 148 2.03 -12.87 -0.99
N HIS A 149 1.42 -11.71 -1.23
CA HIS A 149 1.09 -10.74 -0.21
C HIS A 149 -0.42 -10.58 -0.08
N PHE A 150 -0.88 -10.65 1.17
CA PHE A 150 -2.28 -10.59 1.53
C PHE A 150 -2.53 -9.50 2.57
N SER A 151 -3.67 -8.83 2.44
CA SER A 151 -4.30 -8.04 3.48
C SER A 151 -5.46 -8.84 4.06
N VAL A 152 -5.36 -9.24 5.32
CA VAL A 152 -6.29 -10.19 5.93
C VAL A 152 -6.95 -9.56 7.14
N ALA A 153 -8.29 -9.53 7.18
CA ALA A 153 -9.07 -9.19 8.35
C ALA A 153 -9.18 -10.38 9.32
N LYS A 154 -9.22 -10.09 10.62
CA LYS A 154 -9.32 -11.10 11.68
C LYS A 154 -10.58 -11.95 11.55
N SER A 155 -11.72 -11.33 11.30
CA SER A 155 -13.04 -11.95 11.12
C SER A 155 -13.86 -11.22 10.05
N ASN A 156 -15.03 -11.78 9.69
CA ASN A 156 -15.94 -11.14 8.72
C ASN A 156 -16.58 -9.86 9.27
N ASP A 157 -16.67 -9.71 10.59
CA ASP A 157 -17.31 -8.56 11.24
C ASP A 157 -16.30 -7.47 11.63
N GLU A 158 -15.00 -7.81 11.66
CA GLU A 158 -13.91 -6.91 12.04
C GLU A 158 -13.07 -6.53 10.80
N LEU A 159 -13.65 -5.75 9.89
CA LEU A 159 -13.06 -5.45 8.58
C LEU A 159 -12.21 -4.17 8.51
N GLY A 160 -12.26 -3.35 9.57
CA GLY A 160 -11.53 -2.09 9.66
C GLY A 160 -10.01 -2.28 9.76
N LEU A 161 -9.25 -1.23 9.43
CA LEU A 161 -7.78 -1.24 9.39
C LEU A 161 -7.14 -1.86 10.64
N ALA A 162 -7.64 -1.49 11.82
CA ALA A 162 -7.13 -1.95 13.12
C ALA A 162 -7.22 -3.48 13.31
N HIS A 163 -8.10 -4.15 12.56
CA HIS A 163 -8.34 -5.58 12.64
C HIS A 163 -7.74 -6.35 11.47
N ARG A 164 -7.02 -5.67 10.56
CA ARG A 164 -6.29 -6.31 9.47
C ARG A 164 -4.84 -6.57 9.84
N ALA A 165 -4.24 -7.50 9.11
CA ALA A 165 -2.84 -7.85 9.18
C ALA A 165 -2.28 -8.11 7.78
N MET A 166 -1.03 -7.70 7.56
CA MET A 166 -0.30 -8.10 6.38
C MET A 166 0.19 -9.54 6.59
N VAL A 167 -0.06 -10.40 5.60
CA VAL A 167 0.41 -11.78 5.58
C VAL A 167 1.23 -12.00 4.32
N ARG A 168 2.38 -12.63 4.48
CA ARG A 168 3.26 -13.04 3.40
C ARG A 168 3.36 -14.56 3.36
N TYR A 169 3.29 -15.10 2.15
CA TYR A 169 3.58 -16.51 1.88
C TYR A 169 4.69 -16.59 0.84
N LYS A 170 5.67 -17.46 1.06
CA LYS A 170 6.74 -17.75 0.08
C LYS A 170 6.80 -19.26 -0.16
N GLY A 171 6.41 -19.70 -1.35
CA GLY A 171 6.39 -21.11 -1.74
C GLY A 171 5.63 -21.34 -3.03
N SER A 172 5.24 -22.59 -3.30
CA SER A 172 4.42 -22.91 -4.47
C SER A 172 2.93 -22.66 -4.21
N ASP A 173 2.12 -22.62 -5.27
CA ASP A 173 0.66 -22.53 -5.16
C ASP A 173 0.04 -23.75 -4.43
N ALA A 174 0.80 -24.83 -4.20
CA ALA A 174 0.36 -25.99 -3.42
C ALA A 174 0.32 -25.74 -1.89
N GLY A 175 0.89 -24.62 -1.42
CA GLY A 175 0.87 -24.24 -0.01
C GLY A 175 1.97 -24.87 0.86
N ASP A 176 3.03 -25.39 0.25
CA ASP A 176 4.20 -26.04 0.86
C ASP A 176 5.27 -25.07 1.40
N GLY A 177 5.04 -23.76 1.27
CA GLY A 177 5.97 -22.71 1.66
C GLY A 177 5.89 -22.20 3.09
N VAL A 178 6.57 -21.07 3.32
CA VAL A 178 6.67 -20.40 4.60
C VAL A 178 5.66 -19.27 4.70
N TRP A 179 4.90 -19.26 5.81
CA TRP A 179 3.91 -18.23 6.12
C TRP A 179 4.43 -17.27 7.19
N LYS A 180 4.15 -15.98 7.04
CA LYS A 180 4.49 -14.94 8.02
C LYS A 180 3.36 -13.93 8.14
N CYS A 181 2.85 -13.74 9.35
CA CYS A 181 1.97 -12.62 9.68
C CYS A 181 2.79 -11.54 10.39
N PHE A 182 2.64 -10.29 9.96
CA PHE A 182 3.37 -9.16 10.55
C PHE A 182 2.74 -8.63 11.84
N LYS A 183 1.58 -9.17 12.24
CA LYS A 183 0.86 -8.79 13.47
C LYS A 183 0.98 -9.85 14.58
N ASP A 184 0.65 -11.09 14.28
CA ASP A 184 0.45 -12.14 15.30
C ASP A 184 1.41 -13.34 15.17
N GLY A 185 2.43 -13.26 14.31
CA GLY A 185 3.42 -14.34 14.13
C GLY A 185 2.93 -15.52 13.27
N ALA A 186 3.54 -16.70 13.45
CA ALA A 186 3.45 -17.82 12.50
C ALA A 186 2.17 -18.68 12.60
N ALA A 187 1.45 -18.63 13.73
CA ALA A 187 0.26 -19.44 13.99
C ALA A 187 -0.89 -18.54 14.43
N CYS A 188 -1.56 -17.90 13.47
CA CYS A 188 -2.66 -16.97 13.74
C CYS A 188 -3.83 -17.13 12.76
N ALA A 189 -4.99 -16.59 13.15
CA ALA A 189 -6.20 -16.63 12.34
C ALA A 189 -6.02 -16.00 10.95
N HIS A 190 -5.17 -14.98 10.82
CA HIS A 190 -4.85 -14.35 9.53
C HIS A 190 -4.17 -15.31 8.55
N ILE A 191 -3.18 -16.08 9.01
CA ILE A 191 -2.51 -17.09 8.18
C ILE A 191 -3.50 -18.18 7.78
N SER A 192 -4.32 -18.67 8.72
CA SER A 192 -5.34 -19.67 8.42
C SER A 192 -6.33 -19.17 7.37
N ALA A 193 -6.80 -17.92 7.47
CA ALA A 193 -7.70 -17.32 6.48
C ALA A 193 -7.04 -17.18 5.10
N ALA A 194 -5.82 -16.64 5.01
CA ALA A 194 -5.10 -16.51 3.75
C ALA A 194 -4.79 -17.87 3.11
N ARG A 195 -4.41 -18.87 3.92
CA ARG A 195 -4.16 -20.24 3.46
C ARG A 195 -5.43 -20.88 2.93
N ASN A 196 -6.56 -20.70 3.61
CA ASN A 196 -7.85 -21.20 3.15
C ASN A 196 -8.26 -20.51 1.84
N SER A 197 -8.04 -19.20 1.71
CA SER A 197 -8.29 -18.45 0.47
C SER A 197 -7.45 -18.96 -0.70
N MET A 198 -6.18 -19.28 -0.48
CA MET A 198 -5.27 -19.76 -1.53
C MET A 198 -5.59 -21.20 -1.96
N ARG A 199 -5.91 -22.09 -1.00
CA ARG A 199 -6.30 -23.47 -1.28
C ARG A 199 -7.69 -23.57 -1.90
N GLY A 200 -8.59 -22.69 -1.47
CA GLY A 200 -9.97 -22.64 -1.90
C GLY A 200 -10.16 -21.95 -3.24
N VAL A 201 -9.20 -22.07 -4.17
CA VAL A 201 -9.27 -21.63 -5.58
C VAL A 201 -10.73 -21.40 -5.95
N PHE A 202 -11.12 -20.13 -6.11
CA PHE A 202 -12.43 -19.65 -6.56
C PHE A 202 -13.26 -20.77 -7.17
N THR A 203 -13.96 -21.51 -6.33
CA THR A 203 -14.69 -22.70 -6.77
C THR A 203 -15.93 -22.13 -7.43
N ASN A 204 -15.82 -21.79 -8.72
CA ASN A 204 -16.97 -21.53 -9.57
C ASN A 204 -17.85 -22.78 -9.51
N GLY A 205 -18.90 -22.67 -8.71
CA GLY A 205 -19.71 -23.79 -8.24
C GLY A 205 -20.22 -24.64 -9.38
N LYS A 206 -19.79 -25.89 -9.41
CA LYS A 206 -20.64 -27.01 -9.78
C LYS A 206 -20.63 -27.99 -8.62
N SER A 207 -21.45 -27.71 -7.63
CA SER A 207 -21.89 -28.72 -6.68
C SER A 207 -23.41 -28.66 -6.68
N ASP A 208 -24.00 -29.64 -7.37
CA ASP A 208 -25.37 -30.02 -7.12
C ASP A 208 -25.47 -30.56 -5.69
N GLU A 209 -26.58 -30.25 -5.03
CA GLU A 209 -26.99 -30.62 -3.66
C GLU A 209 -26.79 -29.56 -2.56
N GLU A 210 -27.96 -29.00 -2.24
CA GLU A 210 -28.38 -28.17 -1.12
C GLU A 210 -27.65 -28.45 0.20
N THR A 211 -26.87 -27.47 0.67
CA THR A 211 -26.79 -27.18 2.09
C THR A 211 -26.75 -25.67 2.29
N GLU A 212 -27.84 -25.16 2.86
CA GLU A 212 -28.12 -23.75 3.04
C GLU A 212 -27.06 -23.01 3.88
N ASN A 213 -26.82 -21.77 3.47
CA ASN A 213 -26.35 -20.64 4.31
C ASN A 213 -24.85 -20.52 4.63
N ARG A 214 -23.96 -20.95 3.74
CA ARG A 214 -22.59 -20.36 3.69
C ARG A 214 -22.60 -19.13 2.79
N GLN A 215 -22.58 -17.94 3.40
CA GLN A 215 -22.21 -16.72 2.66
C GLN A 215 -20.92 -17.02 1.88
N PRO A 216 -20.90 -16.80 0.55
CA PRO A 216 -19.72 -17.06 -0.26
C PRO A 216 -18.56 -16.30 0.35
N SER A 217 -17.44 -16.99 0.63
CA SER A 217 -16.29 -16.36 1.23
C SER A 217 -15.73 -15.32 0.26
N GLN A 218 -16.01 -14.07 0.58
CA GLN A 218 -15.51 -12.83 0.00
C GLN A 218 -13.99 -12.75 0.19
N ASN A 219 -13.28 -13.42 -0.71
CA ASN A 219 -11.85 -13.26 -0.91
C ASN A 219 -11.63 -12.73 -2.34
N ILE A 220 -10.76 -11.74 -2.51
CA ILE A 220 -10.44 -11.17 -3.83
C ILE A 220 -8.95 -11.31 -4.12
N ASP A 221 -8.65 -11.62 -5.37
CA ASP A 221 -7.32 -11.52 -5.96
C ASP A 221 -7.28 -10.31 -6.90
N ILE A 222 -6.52 -9.28 -6.54
CA ILE A 222 -6.33 -8.08 -7.38
C ILE A 222 -4.98 -8.09 -8.12
N CYS A 223 -4.19 -9.17 -8.03
CA CYS A 223 -2.87 -9.25 -8.68
C CYS A 223 -2.95 -9.15 -10.21
N GLY A 224 -4.07 -9.59 -10.80
CA GLY A 224 -4.30 -9.58 -12.24
C GLY A 224 -4.97 -8.32 -12.79
N CYS A 225 -5.39 -7.38 -11.92
CA CYS A 225 -5.95 -6.12 -12.36
C CYS A 225 -4.83 -5.24 -12.93
N ALA A 226 -4.56 -5.39 -14.22
CA ALA A 226 -3.59 -4.59 -14.98
C ALA A 226 -3.87 -3.07 -14.91
N ASP A 227 -5.07 -2.68 -14.48
CA ASP A 227 -5.51 -1.29 -14.36
C ASP A 227 -4.92 -0.55 -13.14
N TYR A 228 -4.13 -1.24 -12.30
CA TYR A 228 -3.71 -0.68 -11.02
C TYR A 228 -2.41 0.12 -11.01
N TYR A 229 -1.59 -0.05 -12.04
CA TYR A 229 -0.59 0.95 -12.39
C TYR A 229 -1.13 1.69 -13.60
N PRO A 230 -1.81 2.82 -13.40
CA PRO A 230 -2.30 3.52 -14.55
C PRO A 230 -1.07 3.99 -15.32
N TYR A 231 -1.02 3.68 -16.61
CA TYR A 231 -0.22 4.43 -17.58
C TYR A 231 -0.43 5.97 -17.43
N ALA A 232 -1.47 6.42 -16.71
CA ALA A 232 -1.68 7.80 -16.27
C ALA A 232 -0.59 8.35 -15.31
N LEU A 233 0.13 7.53 -14.54
CA LEU A 233 1.26 7.99 -13.72
C LEU A 233 2.43 8.45 -14.62
N GLN A 234 2.70 7.73 -15.72
CA GLN A 234 3.73 8.10 -16.70
C GLN A 234 3.31 9.30 -17.56
N ALA A 235 2.03 9.40 -17.93
CA ALA A 235 1.52 10.56 -18.68
C ALA A 235 1.57 11.86 -17.86
N ASN A 236 1.28 11.78 -16.55
CA ASN A 236 1.34 12.93 -15.64
C ASN A 236 2.78 13.34 -15.27
N LEU A 237 3.74 12.40 -15.25
CA LEU A 237 5.15 12.74 -15.11
C LEU A 237 5.59 13.67 -16.25
N ASN A 238 5.23 13.36 -17.49
CA ASN A 238 5.53 14.21 -18.65
C ASN A 238 4.84 15.57 -18.58
N LEU A 239 3.61 15.63 -18.05
CA LEU A 239 2.88 16.88 -17.88
C LEU A 239 3.50 17.76 -16.79
N PHE A 240 3.91 17.17 -15.66
CA PHE A 240 4.57 17.88 -14.57
C PHE A 240 5.96 18.39 -14.99
N LEU A 241 6.75 17.56 -15.68
CA LEU A 241 8.03 17.96 -16.26
C LEU A 241 7.86 19.11 -17.28
N SER A 242 6.82 19.05 -18.13
CA SER A 242 6.54 20.12 -19.11
C SER A 242 6.11 21.46 -18.48
N GLN A 243 5.61 21.46 -17.25
CA GLN A 243 5.24 22.67 -16.51
C GLN A 243 6.45 23.27 -15.78
N SER A 244 7.38 22.45 -15.30
CA SER A 244 8.64 22.93 -14.72
C SER A 244 9.61 23.54 -15.74
N GLU A 245 9.47 23.23 -17.04
CA GLU A 245 10.28 23.82 -18.12
C GLU A 245 9.78 25.21 -18.57
N LYS A 246 8.64 25.68 -18.06
CA LYS A 246 8.00 26.94 -18.48
C LYS A 246 8.09 28.07 -17.44
N LEU A 247 8.83 27.85 -16.36
CA LEU A 247 9.16 28.83 -15.32
C LEU A 247 10.67 29.09 -15.34
#